data_AF-A0A6C0BAM6-F1
#
_entry.id   AF-A0A6C0BAM6-F1
#
_cell.length_a   1.000
_cell.length_b   1.000
_cell.length_c   1.000
_cell.angle_alpha   90.00
_cell.angle_beta   90.00
_cell.angle_gamma   90.00
#
_symmetry.space_group_name_H-M   'P 1'
#
loop_
_entity.id
_entity.type
_entity.pdbx_description
1 polymer ?
#
loop_
_entity_poly.entity_id
_entity_poly.type
_entity_poly.pdbx_seq_one_letter_code
_entity_poly.pdbx_strand_id
1 'polypeptide(L)'
;MPKTRKTTKSRRNRHCDDPATMEWLRVWHQSMFEKLGWMVLANSKGYMKDKVDSYKQTLLRLEDKLKCKINSVHDIDKKTDLEIMHKNVQVLVAHVMKDFK
;
A
#
# COMPACT_ATOMS: atom_id res chain seq x y z
N MET A 1 -16.26 -16.24 -44.60
CA MET A 1 -15.20 -15.72 -43.70
C MET A 1 -15.85 -15.22 -42.41
N PRO A 2 -15.55 -15.76 -41.22
CA PRO A 2 -16.11 -15.23 -39.98
C PRO A 2 -15.32 -14.00 -39.54
N LYS A 3 -16.01 -12.87 -39.38
CA LYS A 3 -15.45 -11.63 -38.84
C LYS A 3 -15.21 -11.82 -37.34
N THR A 4 -13.95 -11.86 -36.91
CA THR A 4 -13.58 -11.89 -35.50
C THR A 4 -13.88 -10.53 -34.85
N ARG A 5 -14.89 -10.49 -33.97
CA ARG A 5 -15.16 -9.36 -33.09
C ARG A 5 -14.00 -9.25 -32.07
N LYS A 6 -13.12 -8.27 -32.25
CA LYS A 6 -12.16 -7.87 -31.22
C LYS A 6 -12.92 -7.17 -30.10
N THR A 7 -13.09 -7.82 -28.95
CA THR A 7 -13.58 -7.16 -27.73
C THR A 7 -12.42 -6.36 -27.14
N THR A 8 -12.40 -5.06 -27.39
CA THR A 8 -11.49 -4.14 -26.71
C THR A 8 -11.93 -4.06 -25.24
N LYS A 9 -11.35 -4.89 -24.36
CA LYS A 9 -11.52 -4.72 -22.91
C LYS A 9 -10.95 -3.35 -22.55
N SER A 10 -11.84 -2.36 -22.41
CA SER A 10 -11.51 -1.09 -21.76
C SER A 10 -10.86 -1.42 -20.42
N ARG A 11 -9.57 -1.10 -20.26
CA ARG A 11 -8.89 -1.13 -18.97
C ARG A 11 -9.54 -0.03 -18.14
N ARG A 12 -10.66 -0.32 -17.48
CA ARG A 12 -11.17 0.52 -16.40
C ARG A 12 -10.03 0.66 -15.39
N ASN A 13 -9.74 1.88 -14.97
CA ASN A 13 -8.69 2.18 -14.02
C ASN A 13 -9.16 1.69 -12.64
N ARG A 14 -8.98 0.40 -12.37
CA ARG A 14 -9.52 -0.34 -11.22
C ARG A 14 -8.74 -0.10 -9.94
N HIS A 15 -8.38 1.15 -9.66
CA HIS A 15 -7.47 1.49 -8.56
C HIS A 15 -8.03 1.05 -7.19
N CYS A 16 -9.36 1.04 -7.05
CA CYS A 16 -10.05 0.73 -5.81
C CYS A 16 -11.03 -0.46 -5.92
N ASP A 17 -11.03 -1.23 -7.01
CA ASP A 17 -12.07 -2.23 -7.29
C ASP A 17 -11.97 -3.49 -6.43
N ASP A 18 -10.82 -3.71 -5.80
CA ASP A 18 -10.63 -4.76 -4.79
C ASP A 18 -10.64 -4.12 -3.39
N PRO A 19 -11.80 -4.12 -2.70
CA PRO A 19 -11.90 -3.54 -1.38
C PRO A 19 -11.18 -4.45 -0.38
N ALA A 20 -10.02 -4.00 0.10
CA ALA A 20 -9.40 -4.61 1.28
C ALA A 20 -10.38 -4.51 2.46
N THR A 21 -10.46 -5.55 3.27
CA THR A 21 -11.22 -5.48 4.52
C THR A 21 -10.46 -4.63 5.54
N MET A 22 -11.18 -4.07 6.51
CA MET A 22 -10.58 -3.29 7.60
C MET A 22 -9.52 -4.11 8.36
N GLU A 23 -9.85 -5.39 8.64
CA GLU A 23 -8.94 -6.31 9.32
C GLU A 23 -7.64 -6.51 8.53
N TRP A 24 -7.75 -6.75 7.22
CA TRP A 24 -6.58 -6.92 6.36
C TRP A 24 -5.71 -5.66 6.32
N LEU A 25 -6.32 -4.47 6.29
CA LEU A 25 -5.58 -3.21 6.34
C LEU A 25 -4.84 -3.03 7.67
N ARG A 26 -5.46 -3.42 8.80
CA ARG A 26 -4.84 -3.35 10.13
C ARG A 26 -3.63 -4.27 10.23
N VAL A 27 -3.79 -5.53 9.84
CA VAL A 27 -2.69 -6.52 9.85
C VAL A 27 -1.56 -6.08 8.92
N TRP A 28 -1.91 -5.60 7.73
CA TRP A 28 -0.90 -5.12 6.78
C TRP A 28 -0.16 -3.89 7.31
N HIS A 29 -0.87 -2.90 7.86
CA HIS A 29 -0.27 -1.76 8.53
C HIS A 29 0.74 -2.18 9.59
N GLN A 30 0.34 -3.03 10.54
CA GLN A 30 1.24 -3.52 11.59
C GLN A 30 2.49 -4.21 11.01
N SER A 31 2.31 -5.11 10.05
CA SER A 31 3.41 -5.82 9.40
C SER A 31 4.41 -4.87 8.72
N MET A 32 3.95 -3.74 8.18
CA MET A 32 4.84 -2.76 7.55
C MET A 32 5.75 -2.07 8.55
N PHE A 33 5.24 -1.74 9.74
CA PHE A 33 6.05 -1.16 10.81
C PHE A 33 7.05 -2.17 11.39
N GLU A 34 6.65 -3.43 11.58
CA GLU A 34 7.56 -4.49 12.02
C GLU A 34 8.69 -4.75 11.01
N LYS A 35 8.37 -4.73 9.71
CA LYS A 35 9.34 -4.90 8.63
C LYS A 35 10.38 -3.79 8.57
N LEU A 36 10.10 -2.59 9.10
CA LEU A 36 11.08 -1.49 9.12
C LEU A 36 12.38 -1.91 9.79
N GLY A 37 12.32 -2.56 10.96
CA GLY A 37 13.53 -2.99 11.68
C GLY A 37 14.38 -3.95 10.86
N TRP A 38 13.74 -4.87 10.13
CA TRP A 38 14.43 -5.76 9.21
C TRP A 38 15.07 -5.03 8.04
N MET A 39 14.41 -4.00 7.49
CA MET A 39 14.96 -3.19 6.40
C MET A 39 16.17 -2.37 6.85
N VAL A 40 16.14 -1.82 8.07
CA VAL A 40 17.30 -1.13 8.68
C VAL A 40 18.51 -2.06 8.74
N LEU A 41 18.34 -3.26 9.28
CA LEU A 41 19.41 -4.26 9.36
C LEU A 41 19.89 -4.75 7.98
N ALA A 42 18.97 -4.88 7.03
CA ALA A 42 19.28 -5.32 5.69
C ALA A 42 20.08 -4.26 4.92
N ASN A 43 19.73 -2.98 5.10
CA ASN A 43 20.46 -1.84 4.53
C ASN A 43 21.87 -1.71 5.11
N SER A 44 22.02 -1.85 6.43
CA SER A 44 23.33 -1.73 7.08
C SER A 44 24.34 -2.80 6.63
N LYS A 45 23.85 -3.94 6.11
CA LYS A 45 24.70 -5.03 5.60
C LYS A 45 24.96 -4.93 4.09
N GLY A 46 24.31 -4.02 3.36
CA GLY A 46 24.56 -3.77 1.94
C GLY A 46 24.07 -4.83 0.95
N TYR A 47 23.33 -5.87 1.39
CA TYR A 47 23.01 -7.04 0.55
C TYR A 47 21.58 -7.07 -0.02
N MET A 48 20.74 -6.05 0.21
CA MET A 48 19.29 -6.21 0.00
C MET A 48 18.56 -4.99 -0.59
N LYS A 49 19.16 -4.31 -1.58
CA LYS A 49 18.53 -3.17 -2.27
C LYS A 49 17.15 -3.54 -2.85
N ASP A 50 17.04 -4.68 -3.52
CA ASP A 50 15.78 -5.14 -4.11
C ASP A 50 14.67 -5.36 -3.07
N LYS A 51 15.01 -5.79 -1.85
CA LYS A 51 14.03 -5.98 -0.78
C LYS A 51 13.55 -4.65 -0.22
N VAL A 52 14.46 -3.68 -0.09
CA VAL A 52 14.14 -2.31 0.32
C VAL A 52 13.24 -1.64 -0.72
N ASP A 53 13.53 -1.82 -2.00
CA ASP A 53 12.69 -1.26 -3.07
C ASP A 53 11.32 -1.94 -3.14
N SER A 54 11.26 -3.27 -2.97
CA SER A 54 9.99 -4.01 -2.84
C SER A 54 9.18 -3.57 -1.61
N TYR A 55 9.85 -3.29 -0.49
CA TYR A 55 9.22 -2.76 0.71
C TYR A 55 8.64 -1.36 0.48
N LYS A 56 9.38 -0.44 -0.16
CA LYS A 56 8.89 0.88 -0.58
C LYS A 56 7.63 0.78 -1.43
N GLN A 57 7.64 -0.10 -2.44
CA GLN A 57 6.47 -0.33 -3.30
C GLN A 57 5.27 -0.87 -2.52
N THR A 58 5.52 -1.74 -1.53
CA THR A 58 4.47 -2.29 -0.68
C THR A 58 3.86 -1.21 0.23
N LEU A 59 4.65 -0.29 0.75
CA LEU A 59 4.17 0.86 1.55
C LEU A 59 3.28 1.79 0.72
N LEU A 60 3.70 2.15 -0.49
CA LEU A 60 2.90 2.99 -1.40
C LEU A 60 1.55 2.33 -1.73
N ARG A 61 1.55 1.01 -1.97
CA ARG A 61 0.30 0.27 -2.19
C ARG A 61 -0.61 0.26 -0.97
N LEU A 62 -0.05 0.18 0.24
CA LEU A 62 -0.83 0.26 1.47
C LEU A 62 -1.45 1.66 1.63
N GLU A 63 -0.68 2.72 1.40
CA GLU A 63 -1.17 4.11 1.41
C GLU A 63 -2.35 4.27 0.45
N ASP A 64 -2.20 3.83 -0.80
CA ASP A 64 -3.23 3.89 -1.82
C ASP A 64 -4.51 3.13 -1.40
N LYS A 65 -4.35 1.92 -0.85
CA LYS A 65 -5.50 1.11 -0.40
C LYS A 65 -6.19 1.71 0.81
N LEU A 66 -5.46 2.33 1.73
CA LEU A 66 -6.04 3.09 2.83
C LEU A 66 -6.84 4.28 2.30
N LYS A 67 -6.30 5.05 1.35
CA LYS A 67 -6.99 6.18 0.71
C LYS A 67 -8.27 5.73 0.00
N CYS A 68 -8.22 4.64 -0.78
CA CYS A 68 -9.40 4.04 -1.38
C CYS A 68 -10.44 3.66 -0.33
N LYS A 69 -10.02 3.05 0.79
CA LYS A 69 -10.93 2.60 1.85
C LYS A 69 -11.59 3.78 2.56
N ILE A 70 -10.82 4.82 2.91
CA ILE A 70 -11.31 6.07 3.52
C ILE A 70 -12.44 6.68 2.68
N ASN A 71 -12.28 6.70 1.36
CA ASN A 71 -13.29 7.25 0.44
C ASN A 71 -14.55 6.37 0.30
N SER A 72 -14.47 5.09 0.67
CA SER A 72 -15.58 4.12 0.57
C SER A 72 -16.37 3.92 1.86
N VAL A 73 -15.75 4.22 3.02
CA VAL A 73 -16.36 4.01 4.34
C VAL A 73 -17.22 5.22 4.69
N HIS A 74 -18.47 4.95 5.07
CA HIS A 74 -19.44 5.99 5.45
C HIS A 74 -19.50 6.21 6.96
N ASP A 75 -19.09 5.20 7.73
CA ASP A 75 -19.02 5.23 9.20
C ASP A 75 -17.88 6.15 9.65
N ILE A 76 -18.23 7.20 10.41
CA ILE A 76 -17.31 8.28 10.78
C ILE A 76 -16.18 7.78 11.67
N ASP A 77 -16.48 6.90 12.63
CA ASP A 77 -15.49 6.39 13.57
C ASP A 77 -14.46 5.53 12.82
N LYS A 78 -14.94 4.60 11.99
CA LYS A 78 -14.06 3.76 11.15
C LYS A 78 -13.25 4.58 10.15
N LYS A 79 -13.82 5.68 9.63
CA LYS A 79 -13.11 6.58 8.73
C LYS A 79 -11.98 7.30 9.47
N THR A 80 -12.24 7.77 10.69
CA THR A 80 -11.24 8.41 11.54
C THR A 80 -10.08 7.46 11.84
N ASP A 81 -10.37 6.20 12.19
CA ASP A 81 -9.34 5.18 12.40
C ASP A 81 -8.47 4.97 11.15
N LEU A 82 -9.09 4.89 9.97
CA LEU A 82 -8.37 4.75 8.71
C LEU A 82 -7.51 5.98 8.38
N GLU A 83 -8.00 7.18 8.67
CA GLU A 83 -7.24 8.42 8.46
C GLU A 83 -6.01 8.48 9.36
N ILE A 84 -6.11 8.01 10.60
CA ILE A 84 -4.97 7.87 11.52
C ILE A 84 -3.96 6.87 10.96
N MET A 85 -4.42 5.68 10.54
CA MET A 85 -3.55 4.68 9.91
C MET A 85 -2.87 5.22 8.65
N HIS A 86 -3.59 5.95 7.82
CA HIS A 86 -3.05 6.57 6.60
C HIS A 86 -1.95 7.59 6.93
N LYS A 87 -2.18 8.49 7.89
CA LYS A 87 -1.16 9.44 8.36
C LYS A 87 0.09 8.73 8.90
N ASN A 88 -0.09 7.66 9.67
CA ASN A 88 1.04 6.87 10.17
C ASN A 88 1.85 6.26 9.02
N VAL A 89 1.19 5.69 8.01
CA VAL A 89 1.86 5.15 6.82
C VAL A 89 2.59 6.25 6.04
N GLN A 90 2.02 7.45 5.93
CA GLN A 90 2.70 8.58 5.28
C GLN A 90 4.00 8.97 5.97
N VAL A 91 4.01 9.00 7.32
CA VAL A 91 5.22 9.23 8.10
C VAL A 91 6.26 8.13 7.83
N LEU A 92 5.83 6.87 7.80
CA LEU A 92 6.71 5.74 7.51
C LEU A 92 7.28 5.79 6.09
N VAL A 93 6.47 6.11 5.08
CA VAL A 93 6.90 6.31 3.69
C VAL A 93 7.94 7.42 3.62
N ALA A 94 7.69 8.57 4.24
CA ALA A 94 8.62 9.69 4.24
C ALA A 94 9.97 9.32 4.86
N HIS A 95 9.95 8.62 5.99
CA HIS A 95 11.15 8.11 6.66
C HIS A 95 11.92 7.14 5.75
N VAL A 96 11.23 6.15 5.18
CA VAL A 96 11.85 5.11 4.36
C VAL A 96 12.45 5.68 3.07
N MET A 97 11.76 6.63 2.42
CA MET A 97 12.26 7.29 1.21
C MET A 97 13.47 8.19 1.48
N LYS A 98 13.56 8.76 2.68
CA LYS A 98 14.67 9.62 3.09
C LYS A 98 15.91 8.81 3.48
N ASP A 99 15.73 7.75 4.25
CA ASP A 99 16.83 7.08 4.96
C ASP A 99 17.39 5.87 4.21
N PHE A 100 16.64 5.29 3.27
CA PHE A 100 17.09 4.17 2.43
C PHE A 100 17.42 4.60 0.99
N LYS A 101 18.41 5.47 0.82
CA LYS A 101 18.90 5.94 -0.48
C LYS A 101 19.84 4.95 -1.16
#